data_AF-A0A940PFX8-F1
#
_entry.id   AF-A0A940PFX8-F1
#
_cell.length_a   1.000
_cell.length_b   1.000
_cell.length_c   1.000
_cell.angle_alpha   90.00
_cell.angle_beta   90.00
_cell.angle_gamma   90.00
#
_symmetry.space_group_name_H-M   'P 1'
#
loop_
_entity.id
_entity.type
_entity.pdbx_description
1 polymer ?
#
loop_
_entity_poly.entity_id
_entity_poly.type
_entity_poly.pdbx_seq_one_letter_code
_entity_poly.pdbx_strand_id
1 'polypeptide(L)' 'MFDKIDELGVNSIRTLSMDAIQKANSGHPGLPMGAAPMAYALWT' A
#
# COMPACT_ATOMS: atom_id res chain seq x y z
N MET A 1 0.05 -18.03 7.77
CA MET A 1 -1.36 -17.61 7.66
C MET A 1 -1.38 -16.13 7.87
N PHE A 2 -2.11 -15.38 7.05
CA PHE A 2 -2.15 -13.92 7.22
C PHE A 2 -2.92 -13.53 8.48
N ASP A 3 -2.43 -12.55 9.22
CA ASP A 3 -2.99 -12.03 10.45
C ASP A 3 -3.21 -10.50 10.42
N LYS A 4 -3.50 -9.91 11.58
CA LYS A 4 -3.80 -8.47 11.70
C LYS A 4 -2.60 -7.57 11.40
N ILE A 5 -1.38 -8.05 11.63
CA ILE A 5 -0.15 -7.30 11.31
C ILE A 5 0.05 -7.25 9.80
N ASP A 6 -0.30 -8.33 9.08
CA ASP A 6 -0.26 -8.33 7.62
C ASP A 6 -1.26 -7.33 7.03
N GLU A 7 -2.48 -7.27 7.55
CA GLU A 7 -3.48 -6.28 7.14
C GLU A 7 -3.00 -4.85 7.42
N LEU A 8 -2.39 -4.61 8.58
CA LEU A 8 -1.78 -3.33 8.92
C LEU A 8 -0.64 -2.98 7.96
N GLY A 9 0.19 -3.95 7.56
CA GLY A 9 1.27 -3.77 6.60
C GLY A 9 0.74 -3.38 5.21
N VAL A 10 -0.27 -4.10 4.71
CA VAL A 10 -0.96 -3.78 3.45
C VAL A 10 -1.54 -2.36 3.49
N ASN A 11 -2.24 -2.00 4.56
CA ASN A 11 -2.80 -0.67 4.71
C ASN A 11 -1.72 0.41 4.87
N SER A 12 -0.59 0.08 5.50
CA SER A 12 0.56 0.99 5.59
C SER A 12 1.15 1.28 4.20
N ILE A 13 1.26 0.28 3.32
CA ILE A 13 1.69 0.48 1.92
C ILE A 13 0.73 1.43 1.20
N ARG A 14 -0.59 1.24 1.39
CA ARG A 14 -1.62 2.11 0.81
C ARG A 14 -1.48 3.56 1.28
N THR A 15 -1.42 3.79 2.59
CA THR A 15 -1.38 5.14 3.16
C THR A 15 -0.08 5.85 2.82
N LEU A 16 1.08 5.19 2.95
CA LEU A 16 2.36 5.79 2.59
C LEU A 16 2.42 6.18 1.11
N SER A 17 1.87 5.34 0.22
CA SER A 17 1.79 5.66 -1.20
C SER A 17 0.85 6.83 -1.48
N MET A 18 -0.32 6.88 -0.83
CA MET A 18 -1.27 7.99 -0.93
C MET A 18 -0.64 9.30 -0.44
N ASP A 19 0.00 9.29 0.72
CA ASP A 19 0.63 10.47 1.31
C ASP A 19 1.78 10.99 0.44
N ALA A 20 2.61 10.09 -0.10
CA ALA A 20 3.68 10.45 -1.01
C ALA A 20 3.15 11.14 -2.29
N ILE A 21 2.10 10.57 -2.89
CA ILE A 21 1.46 11.12 -4.09
C ILE A 21 0.79 12.47 -3.78
N GLN A 22 0.07 12.56 -2.65
CA GLN A 22 -0.56 13.81 -2.22
C GLN A 22 0.48 14.90 -1.99
N LYS A 23 1.58 14.60 -1.31
CA LYS A 23 2.70 15.53 -1.09
C LYS A 23 3.35 15.98 -2.40
N ALA A 24 3.45 15.10 -3.39
CA ALA A 24 3.96 15.43 -4.72
C ALA A 24 2.96 16.23 -5.58
N ASN A 25 1.69 16.31 -5.16
CA ASN A 25 0.57 16.86 -5.94
C ASN A 25 0.47 16.28 -7.37
N SER A 26 0.97 15.05 -7.55
CA SER A 26 1.07 14.36 -8.84
C SER A 26 1.39 12.88 -8.63
N GLY A 27 0.76 11.99 -9.39
CA GLY A 27 1.00 10.55 -9.34
C GLY A 27 -0.24 9.70 -9.62
N HIS A 28 -0.10 8.38 -9.47
CA HIS A 28 -1.14 7.40 -9.79
C HIS A 28 -1.54 6.58 -8.54
N PRO A 29 -2.48 7.04 -7.71
CA PRO A 29 -2.80 6.38 -6.45
C PRO A 29 -3.58 5.07 -6.63
N GLY A 30 -4.24 4.86 -7.77
CA GLY A 30 -5.07 3.68 -8.01
C GLY A 30 -4.32 2.36 -7.95
N LEU A 31 -3.14 2.27 -8.59
CA LEU A 31 -2.36 1.04 -8.59
C LEU A 31 -1.84 0.66 -7.20
N PRO A 32 -1.22 1.56 -6.41
CA PRO A 32 -0.85 1.26 -5.02
C PRO A 32 -2.03 0.78 -4.16
N MET A 33 -3.22 1.36 -4.32
CA MET A 33 -4.41 0.96 -3.55
C MET A 33 -4.88 -0.46 -3.85
N GLY A 34 -4.89 -0.82 -5.14
CA GLY A 34 -5.31 -2.15 -5.61
C GLY A 34 -4.25 -3.24 -5.44
N ALA A 35 -2.97 -2.90 -5.64
CA ALA A 35 -1.88 -3.87 -5.68
C ALA A 35 -1.17 -4.07 -4.33
N ALA A 36 -1.44 -3.25 -3.31
CA ALA A 36 -0.80 -3.41 -1.99
C ALA A 36 -0.89 -4.84 -1.41
N PRO A 37 -2.02 -5.59 -1.50
CA PRO A 37 -2.08 -6.96 -0.99
C PRO A 37 -1.13 -7.92 -1.73
N MET A 38 -1.11 -7.87 -3.07
CA MET A 38 -0.24 -8.75 -3.86
C MET A 38 1.25 -8.38 -3.72
N ALA A 39 1.55 -7.08 -3.58
CA ALA A 39 2.91 -6.63 -3.32
C ALA A 39 3.39 -7.07 -1.94
N TYR A 40 2.54 -6.96 -0.90
CA TYR A 40 2.87 -7.45 0.43
C TYR A 40 3.18 -8.95 0.40
N ALA A 41 2.27 -9.76 -0.15
CA ALA A 41 2.42 -11.22 -0.22
C ALA A 41 3.67 -11.69 -1.02
N LEU A 42 4.18 -10.87 -1.95
CA LEU A 42 5.38 -11.21 -2.72
C LEU A 42 6.69 -10.94 -1.95
N TRP A 43 6.68 -9.96 -1.04
CA TRP A 43 7.91 -9.40 -0.44
C TRP A 43 8.14 -9.76 1.02
N THR A 44 7.21 -10.49 1.65
CA THR A 44 7.28 -10.95 3.05
C THR A 44 7.27 -12.48 3.11
#